data_AF-A0A2M8DLV2-F1
#
_entry.id   AF-A0A2M8DLV2-F1
#
_cell.length_a   1.000
_cell.length_b   1.000
_cell.length_c   1.000
_cell.angle_alpha   90.00
_cell.angle_beta   90.00
_cell.angle_gamma   90.00
#
_symmetry.space_group_name_H-M   'P 1'
#
loop_
_entity.id
_entity.type
_entity.pdbx_description
1 polymer ?
#
loop_
_entity_poly.entity_id
_entity_poly.type
_entity_poly.pdbx_seq_one_letter_code
_entity_poly.pdbx_strand_id
1 'polypeptide(L)'
;MLTPRQKQVFEYIKKFAKKKGHFPIQKEIGKHFRLVKSTVHQHIETLKEKGYLNNQARAIEITENKKPSDLVEIPLLGTIAAGEPIEAIEEKETIEVPKSQLSKSGEHFALKVRGDSMIDDGIFNGDVVVIRKQPTAENGETVVALMDDNEVTLKKIYKEKDRFRLQPANPSLKPFFTKELIVQGKVISVIRNYESNIYISSEPLVSTEEIKNIYKEPLTLFRGEDISKFPSTRFQGSKTKLVDWVWDNTKNLEFETVVDLFGGTGSVGYMFKQKGKRVFYNDYLKFNYLTGVALIENYNKKLTNDDLEFILSKHKNDKYPNFIQTTFKNIYYTDEENRWLDIVSTNIGKIKDKYKQALAYFSLFQSCIIKRPYNLFHRKNLYIRKADVKRSFGNKTTWDRPFKEHFLNFAKEINQAIFDNGKRNMAFSQDAFDFNKQADLIYIDTPYISNKGVGVDYIDFYHFLEGICDY
;
A
#
# COMPACT_ATOMS: atom_id res chain seq x y z
N MET A 1 -36.52 20.42 16.48
CA MET A 1 -37.83 19.72 16.54
C MET A 1 -38.37 19.52 15.12
N LEU A 2 -39.02 18.37 14.84
CA LEU A 2 -39.62 18.05 13.53
C LEU A 2 -41.10 18.43 13.48
N THR A 3 -41.56 18.97 12.35
CA THR A 3 -43.01 19.17 12.12
C THR A 3 -43.72 17.82 11.94
N PRO A 4 -45.05 17.73 12.12
CA PRO A 4 -45.79 16.48 11.92
C PRO A 4 -45.54 15.85 10.55
N ARG A 5 -45.42 16.68 9.50
CA ARG A 5 -45.15 16.21 8.14
C ARG A 5 -43.71 15.72 7.95
N GLN A 6 -42.73 16.42 8.52
CA GLN A 6 -41.32 15.99 8.51
C GLN A 6 -41.15 14.66 9.27
N LYS A 7 -41.85 14.49 10.39
CA LYS A 7 -41.85 13.24 11.16
C LYS A 7 -42.45 12.08 10.37
N GLN A 8 -43.55 12.31 9.65
CA GLN A 8 -44.14 11.29 8.76
C GLN A 8 -43.16 10.87 7.65
N VAL A 9 -42.50 11.83 7.00
CA VAL A 9 -41.51 11.55 5.94
C VAL A 9 -40.32 10.76 6.50
N PHE A 10 -39.79 11.16 7.66
CA PHE A 10 -38.70 10.45 8.32
C PHE A 10 -39.07 9.01 8.70
N GLU A 11 -40.25 8.79 9.30
CA GLU A 11 -40.72 7.45 9.66
C GLU A 11 -40.94 6.54 8.44
N TYR A 12 -41.42 7.10 7.34
CA TYR A 12 -41.53 6.36 6.08
C TYR A 12 -40.16 5.92 5.57
N ILE A 13 -39.16 6.81 5.60
CA ILE A 13 -37.77 6.51 5.23
C ILE A 13 -37.21 5.38 6.13
N LYS A 14 -37.42 5.44 7.47
CA LYS A 14 -37.01 4.36 8.41
C LYS A 14 -37.65 3.02 8.05
N LYS A 15 -38.97 3.00 7.86
CA LYS A 15 -39.72 1.76 7.58
C LYS A 15 -39.35 1.16 6.23
N PHE A 16 -39.15 2.00 5.22
CA PHE A 16 -38.74 1.55 3.88
C PHE A 16 -37.36 0.91 3.92
N ALA A 17 -36.38 1.56 4.56
CA ALA A 17 -35.04 1.03 4.73
C ALA A 17 -35.01 -0.31 5.46
N LYS A 18 -35.74 -0.44 6.57
CA LYS A 18 -35.84 -1.69 7.34
C LYS A 18 -36.45 -2.84 6.52
N LYS A 19 -37.39 -2.56 5.62
CA LYS A 19 -38.09 -3.57 4.83
C LYS A 19 -37.36 -3.97 3.54
N LYS A 20 -36.66 -3.04 2.91
CA LYS A 20 -36.05 -3.23 1.57
C LYS A 20 -34.53 -3.33 1.59
N GLY A 21 -33.88 -3.07 2.74
CA GLY A 21 -32.42 -3.09 2.86
C GLY A 21 -31.72 -1.89 2.22
N HIS A 22 -32.48 -0.92 1.69
CA HIS A 22 -31.98 0.33 1.13
C HIS A 22 -32.98 1.47 1.32
N PHE A 23 -32.51 2.72 1.23
CA PHE A 23 -33.35 3.91 1.39
C PHE A 23 -34.25 4.17 0.17
N PRO A 24 -35.42 4.81 0.36
CA PRO A 24 -36.28 5.19 -0.75
C PRO A 24 -35.67 6.37 -1.53
N ILE A 25 -35.77 6.35 -2.85
CA ILE A 25 -35.37 7.49 -3.68
C ILE A 25 -36.44 8.60 -3.61
N GLN A 26 -36.06 9.85 -3.90
CA GLN A 26 -36.96 11.01 -3.79
C GLN A 26 -38.29 10.82 -4.55
N LYS A 27 -38.27 10.12 -5.69
CA LYS A 27 -39.47 9.79 -6.48
C LYS A 27 -40.45 8.86 -5.74
N GLU A 28 -39.94 7.92 -4.95
CA GLU A 28 -40.77 7.00 -4.15
C GLU A 28 -41.42 7.71 -2.97
N ILE A 29 -40.67 8.60 -2.31
CA ILE A 29 -41.19 9.46 -1.23
C ILE A 29 -42.29 10.38 -1.80
N GLY A 30 -42.05 11.00 -2.95
CA GLY A 30 -43.03 11.84 -3.64
C GLY A 30 -44.31 11.08 -3.99
N LYS A 31 -44.19 9.86 -4.53
CA LYS A 31 -45.36 9.02 -4.85
C LYS A 31 -46.14 8.61 -3.61
N HIS A 32 -45.46 8.27 -2.51
CA HIS A 32 -46.12 7.84 -1.28
C HIS A 32 -46.90 8.97 -0.60
N PHE A 33 -46.32 10.16 -0.52
CA PHE A 33 -46.94 11.31 0.14
C PHE A 33 -47.74 12.23 -0.79
N ARG A 34 -47.80 11.91 -2.10
CA ARG A 34 -48.38 12.74 -3.18
C ARG A 34 -47.78 14.15 -3.20
N LEU A 35 -46.44 14.22 -3.12
CA LEU A 35 -45.68 15.46 -3.10
C LEU A 35 -44.85 15.62 -4.37
N VAL A 36 -44.69 16.86 -4.80
CA VAL A 36 -43.79 17.23 -5.90
C VAL A 36 -42.32 17.16 -5.46
N LYS A 37 -41.42 16.97 -6.42
CA LYS A 37 -39.99 16.72 -6.17
C LYS A 37 -39.32 17.81 -5.33
N SER A 38 -39.66 19.08 -5.56
CA SER A 38 -39.12 20.22 -4.81
C SER A 38 -39.47 20.15 -3.32
N THR A 39 -40.73 19.84 -2.99
CA THR A 39 -41.18 19.70 -1.59
C THR A 39 -40.55 18.49 -0.91
N VAL A 40 -40.37 17.38 -1.63
CA VAL A 40 -39.66 16.21 -1.10
C VAL A 40 -38.20 16.55 -0.81
N HIS A 41 -37.54 17.24 -1.73
CA HIS A 41 -36.16 17.67 -1.56
C HIS A 41 -36.02 18.60 -0.34
N GLN A 42 -36.90 19.59 -0.20
CA GLN A 42 -36.93 20.49 0.94
C GLN A 42 -37.10 19.73 2.27
N HIS A 43 -38.00 18.76 2.34
CA HIS A 43 -38.15 17.95 3.55
C HIS A 43 -36.89 17.13 3.88
N ILE A 44 -36.20 16.58 2.88
CA ILE A 44 -34.96 15.83 3.09
C ILE A 44 -33.83 16.75 3.56
N GLU A 45 -33.66 17.92 2.94
CA GLU A 45 -32.62 18.88 3.36
C GLU A 45 -32.89 19.40 4.78
N THR A 46 -34.13 19.76 5.12
CA THR A 46 -34.45 20.16 6.50
C THR A 46 -34.24 19.03 7.51
N LEU A 47 -34.47 17.77 7.13
CA LEU A 47 -34.19 16.63 8.00
C LEU A 47 -32.67 16.42 8.18
N LYS A 48 -31.85 16.71 7.16
CA LYS A 48 -30.39 16.69 7.25
C LYS A 48 -29.84 17.82 8.11
N GLU A 49 -30.27 19.05 7.87
CA GLU A 49 -29.88 20.23 8.66
C GLU A 49 -30.18 20.01 10.15
N LYS A 50 -31.30 19.35 10.45
CA LYS A 50 -31.70 19.02 11.82
C LYS A 50 -31.03 17.76 12.37
N GLY A 51 -30.07 17.17 11.65
CA GLY A 51 -29.27 16.03 12.09
C GLY A 51 -30.01 14.69 12.13
N TYR A 52 -31.17 14.58 11.47
CA TYR A 52 -31.93 13.31 11.41
C TYR A 52 -31.49 12.43 10.23
N LEU A 53 -30.79 13.00 9.24
CA LEU A 53 -30.27 12.33 8.05
C LEU A 53 -28.83 12.79 7.78
N ASN A 54 -27.90 11.89 7.46
CA ASN A 54 -26.55 12.27 7.02
C ASN A 54 -26.24 11.73 5.61
N ASN A 55 -25.35 12.42 4.88
CA ASN A 55 -24.92 12.05 3.54
C ASN A 55 -23.61 11.23 3.61
N GLN A 56 -23.72 9.91 3.42
CA GLN A 56 -22.66 9.15 2.76
C GLN A 56 -23.25 8.49 1.51
N ALA A 57 -22.40 8.32 0.49
CA ALA A 57 -22.74 7.93 -0.88
C ALA A 57 -24.01 7.04 -1.01
N ARG A 58 -25.10 7.66 -1.47
CA ARG A 58 -26.40 7.02 -1.83
C ARG A 58 -27.14 6.24 -0.72
N ALA A 59 -26.85 6.46 0.56
CA ALA A 59 -27.68 5.94 1.66
C ALA A 59 -27.92 7.03 2.72
N ILE A 60 -29.19 7.25 3.08
CA ILE A 60 -29.62 8.23 4.08
C ILE A 60 -29.45 7.60 5.46
N GLU A 61 -28.33 7.76 6.16
CA GLU A 61 -28.18 7.13 7.48
C GLU A 61 -29.07 7.83 8.54
N ILE A 62 -29.90 7.05 9.24
CA ILE A 62 -30.78 7.57 10.29
C ILE A 62 -29.96 7.76 11.55
N THR A 63 -29.67 9.01 11.88
CA THR A 63 -28.91 9.38 13.06
C THR A 63 -29.88 9.74 14.18
N GLU A 64 -29.87 8.95 15.26
CA GLU A 64 -30.51 9.36 16.51
C GLU A 64 -29.59 10.40 17.18
N ASN A 65 -30.09 11.63 17.33
CA ASN A 65 -29.51 12.74 18.09
C ASN A 65 -28.29 12.37 18.97
N LYS A 66 -27.07 12.72 18.55
CA LYS A 66 -25.93 12.89 19.46
C LYS A 66 -25.32 14.27 19.25
N LYS A 67 -25.30 15.05 20.34
CA LYS A 67 -24.80 16.44 20.42
C LYS A 67 -23.26 16.48 20.29
N PRO A 68 -22.68 17.61 19.84
CA PRO A 68 -21.23 17.82 19.73
C PRO A 68 -20.59 18.29 21.06
N SER A 69 -20.41 17.41 22.05
CA SER A 69 -19.87 17.79 23.38
C SER A 69 -18.80 16.85 23.98
N ASP A 70 -18.14 16.04 23.15
CA ASP A 70 -17.29 14.95 23.64
C ASP A 70 -15.80 15.10 23.32
N LEU A 71 -15.31 16.30 23.00
CA LEU A 71 -13.86 16.59 22.89
C LEU A 71 -13.36 17.27 24.18
N VAL A 72 -12.15 16.92 24.62
CA VAL A 72 -11.46 17.47 25.80
C VAL A 72 -10.03 17.81 25.42
N GLU A 73 -9.57 19.01 25.76
CA GLU A 73 -8.17 19.43 25.58
C GLU A 73 -7.29 18.86 26.70
N ILE A 74 -6.16 18.27 26.33
CA ILE A 74 -5.12 17.80 27.25
C ILE A 74 -3.75 18.39 26.86
N PRO A 75 -2.82 18.61 27.80
CA PRO A 75 -1.50 19.17 27.51
C PRO A 75 -0.64 18.20 26.68
N LEU A 76 0.06 18.72 25.67
CA LEU A 76 1.07 18.02 24.88
C LEU A 76 2.46 18.42 25.39
N LEU A 77 3.12 17.53 26.13
CA LEU A 77 4.33 17.84 26.90
C LEU A 77 5.65 17.60 26.12
N GLY A 78 5.63 17.76 24.79
CA GLY A 78 6.81 17.61 23.93
C GLY A 78 6.96 16.23 23.26
N THR A 79 8.20 15.89 22.90
CA THR A 79 8.55 14.67 22.13
C THR A 79 9.39 13.71 22.97
N ILE A 80 9.16 12.40 22.84
CA ILE A 80 9.90 11.34 23.52
C ILE A 80 10.71 10.52 22.49
N ALA A 81 12.03 10.58 22.56
CA ALA A 81 12.94 9.79 21.72
C ALA A 81 13.32 8.48 22.40
N ALA A 82 13.50 7.42 21.62
CA ALA A 82 14.12 6.19 22.10
C ALA A 82 15.64 6.41 22.34
N GLY A 83 16.03 6.97 23.49
CA GLY A 83 17.44 7.08 23.89
C GLY A 83 17.97 8.47 24.27
N GLU A 84 17.18 9.54 24.22
CA GLU A 84 17.65 10.89 24.63
C GLU A 84 16.58 11.65 25.44
N PRO A 85 16.97 12.57 26.35
CA PRO A 85 16.06 13.27 27.26
C PRO A 85 15.00 14.12 26.54
N ILE A 86 13.88 14.40 27.23
CA ILE A 86 12.86 15.34 26.73
C ILE A 86 13.46 16.76 26.72
N GLU A 87 13.42 17.43 25.57
CA GLU A 87 13.56 18.89 25.53
C GLU A 87 12.31 19.51 26.15
N ALA A 88 12.46 20.08 27.34
CA ALA A 88 11.39 20.84 27.99
C ALA A 88 11.17 22.14 27.21
N ILE A 89 10.19 22.13 26.30
CA ILE A 89 9.73 23.33 25.61
C ILE A 89 8.64 23.96 26.49
N GLU A 90 8.82 25.22 26.87
CA GLU A 90 7.93 25.99 27.76
C GLU A 90 6.57 26.39 27.12
N GLU A 91 6.28 25.96 25.88
CA GLU A 91 5.02 26.28 25.21
C GLU A 91 3.89 25.33 25.61
N LYS A 92 2.75 25.91 26.01
CA LYS A 92 1.53 25.16 26.38
C LYS A 92 0.80 24.67 25.13
N GLU A 93 1.40 23.74 24.41
CA GLU A 93 0.68 23.02 23.35
C GLU A 93 -0.38 22.11 23.96
N THR A 94 -1.57 22.06 23.37
CA THR A 94 -2.68 21.19 23.78
C THR A 94 -3.24 20.44 22.60
N ILE A 95 -3.78 19.24 22.84
CA ILE A 95 -4.44 18.42 21.81
C ILE A 95 -5.87 18.10 22.22
N GLU A 96 -6.81 18.22 21.29
CA GLU A 96 -8.21 17.82 21.48
C GLU A 96 -8.37 16.30 21.34
N VAL A 97 -8.91 15.66 22.37
CA VAL A 97 -9.09 14.20 22.44
C VAL A 97 -10.55 13.86 22.76
N PRO A 98 -11.19 12.94 22.04
CA PRO A 98 -12.49 12.39 22.41
C PRO A 98 -12.51 11.84 23.85
N LYS A 99 -13.54 12.17 24.63
CA LYS A 99 -13.77 11.62 25.99
C LYS A 99 -13.76 10.10 26.04
N SER A 100 -14.13 9.44 24.94
CA SER A 100 -14.07 7.98 24.81
C SER A 100 -12.65 7.41 24.78
N GLN A 101 -11.65 8.22 24.44
CA GLN A 101 -10.23 7.86 24.43
C GLN A 101 -9.51 8.26 25.73
N LEU A 102 -10.21 8.95 26.64
CA LEU A 102 -9.74 9.27 27.98
C LEU A 102 -10.32 8.26 28.99
N SER A 103 -9.61 8.06 30.10
CA SER A 103 -10.22 7.36 31.23
C SER A 103 -11.27 8.24 31.91
N LYS A 104 -12.29 7.63 32.51
CA LYS A 104 -13.39 8.33 33.21
C LYS A 104 -12.94 9.26 34.34
N SER A 105 -11.72 9.09 34.83
CA SER A 105 -11.09 9.91 35.88
C SER A 105 -9.56 9.87 35.73
N GLY A 106 -8.87 10.84 36.35
CA GLY A 106 -7.41 11.00 36.32
C GLY A 106 -6.95 12.17 35.45
N GLU A 107 -5.74 12.66 35.71
CA GLU A 107 -5.07 13.64 34.84
C GLU A 107 -4.48 12.94 33.61
N HIS A 108 -4.58 13.58 32.45
CA HIS A 108 -4.03 13.09 31.18
C HIS A 108 -3.08 14.10 30.58
N PHE A 109 -2.09 13.60 29.85
CA PHE A 109 -1.21 14.39 29.01
C PHE A 109 -0.84 13.58 27.76
N ALA A 110 -0.33 14.25 26.75
CA ALA A 110 0.10 13.64 25.51
C ALA A 110 1.61 13.83 25.29
N LEU A 111 2.23 12.91 24.55
CA LEU A 111 3.61 13.03 24.07
C LEU A 111 3.70 12.59 22.61
N LYS A 112 4.53 13.26 21.82
CA LYS A 112 4.85 12.82 20.45
C LYS A 112 5.96 11.77 20.47
N VAL A 113 5.75 10.65 19.81
CA VAL A 113 6.67 9.51 19.75
C VAL A 113 7.74 9.75 18.70
N ARG A 114 9.00 9.51 19.05
CA ARG A 114 10.12 9.49 18.12
C ARG A 114 10.86 8.15 18.18
N GLY A 115 10.91 7.46 17.04
CA GLY A 115 11.55 6.15 16.85
C GLY A 115 10.60 4.95 16.94
N ASP A 116 11.16 3.75 16.75
CA ASP A 116 10.39 2.53 16.42
C ASP A 116 10.37 1.49 17.55
N SER A 117 10.60 1.91 18.80
CA SER A 117 10.79 0.95 19.89
C SER A 117 9.53 0.17 20.31
N MET A 118 8.36 0.56 19.82
CA MET A 118 7.05 0.06 20.22
C MET A 118 6.17 -0.38 19.03
N ILE A 119 6.77 -0.70 17.88
CA ILE A 119 6.07 -1.05 16.64
C ILE A 119 5.13 -2.26 16.76
N ASP A 120 5.49 -3.30 17.53
CA ASP A 120 4.65 -4.49 17.73
C ASP A 120 3.41 -4.19 18.59
N ASP A 121 3.44 -3.09 19.34
CA ASP A 121 2.28 -2.55 20.07
C ASP A 121 1.47 -1.54 19.24
N GLY A 122 1.84 -1.36 17.97
CA GLY A 122 1.16 -0.45 17.04
C GLY A 122 1.44 1.04 17.28
N ILE A 123 2.50 1.36 18.03
CA ILE A 123 2.98 2.72 18.29
C ILE A 123 4.20 2.97 17.40
N PHE A 124 4.09 3.93 16.49
CA PHE A 124 5.11 4.21 15.47
C PHE A 124 5.67 5.63 15.64
N ASN A 125 6.82 5.86 15.02
CA ASN A 125 7.41 7.20 14.94
C ASN A 125 6.41 8.22 14.38
N GLY A 126 6.28 9.37 15.06
CA GLY A 126 5.35 10.45 14.71
C GLY A 126 3.98 10.38 15.39
N ASP A 127 3.64 9.27 16.06
CA ASP A 127 2.40 9.15 16.81
C ASP A 127 2.32 10.12 17.99
N VAL A 128 1.11 10.46 18.42
CA VAL A 128 0.86 11.10 19.70
C VAL A 128 0.24 10.08 20.64
N VAL A 129 0.95 9.72 21.71
CA VAL A 129 0.42 8.84 22.75
C VAL A 129 -0.30 9.65 23.80
N VAL A 130 -1.47 9.17 24.24
CA VAL A 130 -2.23 9.74 25.36
C VAL A 130 -1.92 8.93 26.62
N ILE A 131 -1.46 9.63 27.64
CA ILE A 131 -0.98 9.05 28.90
C ILE A 131 -1.92 9.46 30.03
N ARG A 132 -2.32 8.49 30.84
CA ARG A 132 -2.93 8.74 32.14
C ARG A 132 -1.84 8.83 33.19
N LYS A 133 -1.75 9.96 33.88
CA LYS A 133 -0.75 10.20 34.93
C LYS A 133 -1.04 9.30 36.13
N GLN A 134 -0.07 8.46 36.48
CA GLN A 134 -0.16 7.53 37.60
C GLN A 134 1.25 7.07 38.01
N PRO A 135 1.53 6.86 39.30
CA PRO A 135 2.87 6.52 39.80
C PRO A 135 3.22 5.03 39.70
N THR A 136 2.28 4.18 39.28
CA THR A 136 2.44 2.72 39.24
C THR A 136 1.87 2.14 37.95
N ALA A 137 2.32 0.93 37.59
CA ALA A 137 1.82 0.19 36.44
C ALA A 137 1.97 -1.32 36.68
N GLU A 138 1.14 -2.11 35.99
CA GLU A 138 1.18 -3.58 36.03
C GLU A 138 2.19 -4.14 35.00
N ASN A 139 2.60 -5.39 35.21
CA ASN A 139 3.54 -6.06 34.32
C ASN A 139 2.95 -6.21 32.91
N GLY A 140 3.71 -5.74 31.91
CA GLY A 140 3.34 -5.77 30.50
C GLY A 140 2.59 -4.53 30.02
N GLU A 141 2.28 -3.58 30.90
CA GLU A 141 1.70 -2.30 30.50
C GLU A 141 2.75 -1.39 29.84
N THR A 142 2.31 -0.64 28.83
CA THR A 142 3.13 0.37 28.15
C THR A 142 3.11 1.68 28.93
N VAL A 143 4.28 2.12 29.39
CA VAL A 143 4.44 3.25 30.30
C VAL A 143 5.45 4.25 29.79
N VAL A 144 5.28 5.48 30.26
CA VAL A 144 6.32 6.52 30.22
C VAL A 144 7.07 6.44 31.55
N ALA A 145 8.36 6.13 31.49
CA ALA A 145 9.23 6.00 32.65
C ALA A 145 10.39 7.00 32.56
N LEU A 146 10.68 7.67 33.67
CA LEU A 146 11.84 8.52 33.88
C LEU A 146 12.92 7.71 34.61
N MET A 147 14.14 7.70 34.06
CA MET A 147 15.30 6.99 34.62
C MET A 147 16.23 7.96 35.36
N ASP A 148 17.21 7.45 36.11
CA ASP A 148 18.10 8.23 37.00
C ASP A 148 18.97 9.28 36.26
N ASP A 149 19.18 9.10 34.96
CA ASP A 149 19.89 10.02 34.06
C ASP A 149 18.98 11.13 33.47
N ASN A 150 17.76 11.28 33.99
CA ASN A 150 16.70 12.13 33.47
C ASN A 150 16.24 11.76 32.03
N GLU A 151 16.52 10.55 31.56
CA GLU A 151 16.00 10.06 30.29
C GLU A 151 14.54 9.59 30.46
N VAL A 152 13.66 9.99 29.53
CA VAL A 152 12.26 9.53 29.52
C VAL A 152 12.07 8.57 28.36
N THR A 153 11.56 7.37 28.65
CA THR A 153 11.37 6.32 27.64
C THR A 153 9.95 5.76 27.63
N LEU A 154 9.54 5.28 26.46
CA LEU A 154 8.29 4.56 26.24
C LEU A 154 8.57 3.07 26.04
N LYS A 155 8.18 2.22 27.00
CA LYS A 155 8.45 0.75 26.98
C LYS A 155 7.36 -0.02 27.74
N LYS A 156 7.30 -1.34 27.56
CA LYS A 156 6.57 -2.23 28.48
C LYS A 156 7.35 -2.41 29.77
N ILE A 157 6.73 -2.20 30.92
CA ILE A 157 7.39 -2.40 32.22
C ILE A 157 7.10 -3.79 32.79
N TYR A 158 8.12 -4.41 33.37
CA TYR A 158 8.00 -5.63 34.17
C TYR A 158 8.80 -5.46 35.46
N LYS A 159 8.11 -5.57 36.60
CA LYS A 159 8.73 -5.60 37.92
C LYS A 159 9.24 -7.02 38.20
N GLU A 160 10.56 -7.15 38.30
CA GLU A 160 11.28 -8.37 38.72
C GLU A 160 11.68 -8.23 40.21
N LYS A 161 12.23 -9.29 40.83
CA LYS A 161 12.49 -9.31 42.29
C LYS A 161 13.36 -8.14 42.79
N ASP A 162 14.42 -7.79 42.05
CA ASP A 162 15.43 -6.80 42.47
C ASP A 162 15.66 -5.67 41.45
N ARG A 163 14.79 -5.57 40.43
CA ARG A 163 14.92 -4.60 39.32
C ARG A 163 13.64 -4.48 38.50
N PHE A 164 13.60 -3.47 37.64
CA PHE A 164 12.63 -3.32 36.56
C PHE A 164 13.25 -3.70 35.22
N ARG A 165 12.48 -4.42 34.39
CA ARG A 165 12.79 -4.65 32.98
C ARG A 165 11.88 -3.77 32.13
N LEU A 166 12.49 -2.91 31.31
CA LEU A 166 11.84 -2.10 30.29
C LEU A 166 12.01 -2.79 28.94
N GLN A 167 10.93 -3.39 28.46
CA GLN A 167 10.88 -4.21 27.27
C GLN A 167 10.39 -3.38 26.08
N PRO A 168 11.19 -3.20 25.01
CA PRO A 168 10.67 -2.68 23.75
C PRO A 168 9.68 -3.68 23.14
N ALA A 169 8.62 -3.17 22.52
CA ALA A 169 7.76 -3.93 21.62
C ALA A 169 8.32 -3.79 20.19
N ASN A 170 9.58 -4.21 20.03
CA ASN A 170 10.28 -4.30 18.76
C ASN A 170 11.30 -5.45 18.85
N PRO A 171 11.21 -6.49 18.01
CA PRO A 171 12.08 -7.67 18.11
C PRO A 171 13.56 -7.38 17.83
N SER A 172 13.85 -6.25 17.16
CA SER A 172 15.23 -5.83 16.85
C SER A 172 15.94 -5.15 18.03
N LEU A 173 15.22 -4.77 19.09
CA LEU A 173 15.76 -4.05 20.23
C LEU A 173 15.85 -4.93 21.48
N LYS A 174 16.91 -4.75 22.27
CA LYS A 174 17.14 -5.51 23.50
C LYS A 174 16.40 -4.88 24.69
N PRO A 175 15.97 -5.68 25.68
CA PRO A 175 15.39 -5.16 26.92
C PRO A 175 16.42 -4.38 27.73
N PHE A 176 15.97 -3.33 28.41
CA PHE A 176 16.77 -2.54 29.35
C PHE A 176 16.40 -2.92 30.80
N PHE A 177 17.36 -2.84 31.72
CA PHE A 177 17.17 -3.20 33.12
C PHE A 177 17.70 -2.11 34.04
N THR A 178 16.89 -1.68 35.01
CA THR A 178 17.27 -0.68 36.02
C THR A 178 16.76 -1.07 37.41
N LYS A 179 17.43 -0.60 38.46
CA LYS A 179 16.96 -0.78 39.84
C LYS A 179 15.93 0.27 40.24
N GLU A 180 16.04 1.47 39.70
CA GLU A 180 15.22 2.62 40.01
C GLU A 180 14.66 3.24 38.73
N LEU A 181 13.39 3.65 38.77
CA LEU A 181 12.72 4.45 37.75
C LEU A 181 11.48 5.08 38.37
N ILE A 182 11.02 6.18 37.78
CA ILE A 182 9.77 6.84 38.14
C ILE A 182 8.78 6.67 36.99
N VAL A 183 7.65 6.00 37.25
CA VAL A 183 6.56 5.92 36.27
C VAL A 183 5.84 7.26 36.25
N GLN A 184 5.87 7.93 35.10
CA GLN A 184 5.16 9.19 34.87
C GLN A 184 3.68 8.95 34.50
N GLY A 185 3.41 7.83 33.83
CA GLY A 185 2.05 7.40 33.55
C GLY A 185 1.95 6.21 32.59
N LYS A 186 0.71 5.76 32.39
CA LYS A 186 0.36 4.63 31.52
C LYS A 186 -0.23 5.14 30.21
N VAL A 187 0.21 4.57 29.08
CA VAL A 187 -0.40 4.84 27.78
C VAL A 187 -1.79 4.20 27.71
N ILE A 188 -2.80 5.01 27.38
CA ILE A 188 -4.20 4.58 27.29
C ILE A 188 -4.77 4.70 25.88
N SER A 189 -4.17 5.53 25.02
CA SER A 189 -4.59 5.72 23.63
C SER A 189 -3.43 6.17 22.75
N VAL A 190 -3.58 6.00 21.45
CA VAL A 190 -2.65 6.45 20.42
C VAL A 190 -3.44 7.23 19.39
N ILE A 191 -3.00 8.45 19.12
CA ILE A 191 -3.55 9.36 18.10
C ILE A 191 -2.51 9.45 17.00
N ARG A 192 -2.86 9.01 15.79
CA ARG A 192 -2.00 9.12 14.62
C ARG A 192 -2.59 10.15 13.68
N ASN A 193 -1.86 11.24 13.47
CA ASN A 193 -2.21 12.23 12.45
C ASN A 193 -1.43 11.92 11.18
N TYR A 194 -2.15 11.71 10.08
CA TYR A 194 -1.56 11.37 8.77
C TYR A 194 -1.28 12.62 7.93
N GLU A 195 -1.64 13.81 8.43
CA GLU A 195 -1.46 15.10 7.76
C GLU A 195 -0.35 15.92 8.45
N SER A 196 0.92 15.61 8.19
CA SER A 196 2.00 16.56 8.50
C SER A 196 3.20 16.36 7.58
N ASN A 197 3.07 16.90 6.35
CA ASN A 197 4.12 17.53 5.53
C ASN A 197 3.58 17.78 4.10
N ILE A 198 2.48 18.52 3.97
CA ILE A 198 2.06 19.06 2.67
C ILE A 198 1.99 20.58 2.79
N TYR A 199 3.03 21.27 2.32
CA TYR A 199 2.89 22.66 1.92
C TYR A 199 1.99 22.67 0.67
N ILE A 200 0.69 22.87 0.87
CA ILE A 200 -0.27 23.08 -0.22
C ILE A 200 -0.15 24.55 -0.63
N SER A 201 0.36 24.81 -1.84
CA SER A 201 0.11 26.08 -2.50
C SER A 201 -1.41 26.23 -2.66
N SER A 202 -1.98 27.24 -2.02
CA SER A 202 -3.41 27.54 -2.04
C SER A 202 -3.83 27.98 -3.44
N GLU A 203 -4.22 27.03 -4.30
CA GLU A 203 -5.29 27.12 -5.30
C GLU A 203 -5.32 25.83 -6.16
N PRO A 204 -6.43 25.06 -6.19
CA PRO A 204 -6.57 23.93 -7.12
C PRO A 204 -6.86 24.46 -8.54
N LEU A 205 -6.04 24.04 -9.51
CA LEU A 205 -6.20 24.40 -10.94
C LEU A 205 -7.47 23.84 -11.61
N VAL A 206 -8.25 22.95 -10.95
CA VAL A 206 -9.47 22.35 -11.51
C VAL A 206 -10.49 22.06 -10.40
N SER A 207 -11.78 22.30 -10.67
CA SER A 207 -12.86 22.13 -9.69
C SER A 207 -13.21 20.66 -9.44
N THR A 208 -13.58 20.31 -8.20
CA THR A 208 -14.04 18.96 -7.82
C THR A 208 -15.29 18.47 -8.58
N GLU A 209 -16.04 19.41 -9.19
CA GLU A 209 -17.22 19.11 -9.99
C GLU A 209 -16.86 18.60 -11.40
N GLU A 210 -15.80 19.15 -12.00
CA GLU A 210 -15.25 18.69 -13.28
C GLU A 210 -14.69 17.27 -13.15
N ILE A 211 -13.97 16.99 -12.07
CA ILE A 211 -13.45 15.65 -11.75
C ILE A 211 -14.60 14.63 -11.66
N LYS A 212 -15.71 14.98 -10.98
CA LYS A 212 -16.87 14.08 -10.85
C LYS A 212 -17.61 13.80 -12.16
N ASN A 213 -17.53 14.70 -13.13
CA ASN A 213 -18.16 14.51 -14.43
C ASN A 213 -17.29 13.64 -15.37
N ILE A 214 -15.96 13.67 -15.23
CA ILE A 214 -15.04 12.75 -15.94
C ILE A 214 -15.35 11.27 -15.62
N TYR A 215 -15.79 10.97 -14.40
CA TYR A 215 -16.04 9.58 -13.94
C TYR A 215 -17.49 9.08 -14.09
N LYS A 216 -18.41 9.86 -14.67
CA LYS A 216 -19.83 9.46 -14.84
C LYS A 216 -20.12 8.69 -16.13
N GLU A 217 -19.30 8.85 -17.16
CA GLU A 217 -19.32 7.96 -18.31
C GLU A 217 -18.78 6.60 -17.83
N PRO A 218 -19.39 5.45 -18.21
CA PRO A 218 -18.67 4.19 -18.06
C PRO A 218 -17.35 4.37 -18.77
N LEU A 219 -16.23 4.09 -18.10
CA LEU A 219 -14.95 3.86 -18.77
C LEU A 219 -15.24 2.75 -19.79
N THR A 220 -15.58 3.14 -21.02
CA THR A 220 -15.39 2.28 -22.16
C THR A 220 -13.93 1.92 -22.04
N LEU A 221 -13.66 0.66 -21.66
CA LEU A 221 -12.32 0.09 -21.80
C LEU A 221 -12.01 0.31 -23.27
N PHE A 222 -11.22 1.36 -23.55
CA PHE A 222 -10.79 1.69 -24.88
C PHE A 222 -10.22 0.41 -25.44
N ARG A 223 -10.76 -0.06 -26.57
CA ARG A 223 -10.14 -1.17 -27.28
C ARG A 223 -8.91 -0.56 -27.96
N GLY A 224 -7.82 -0.49 -27.21
CA GLY A 224 -6.55 -0.01 -27.72
C GLY A 224 -6.08 -0.85 -28.87
N GLU A 225 -5.92 -0.19 -30.01
CA GLU A 225 -4.93 -0.63 -30.98
C GLU A 225 -3.53 -0.34 -30.40
N ASP A 226 -2.71 -1.40 -30.36
CA ASP A 226 -1.25 -1.33 -30.45
C ASP A 226 -0.35 -1.42 -29.20
N ILE A 227 -0.77 -2.15 -28.15
CA ILE A 227 0.16 -2.77 -27.15
C ILE A 227 0.25 -4.30 -27.34
N SER A 228 -0.13 -4.80 -28.52
CA SER A 228 -0.24 -6.24 -28.85
C SER A 228 1.00 -7.07 -28.50
N LYS A 229 2.19 -6.46 -28.48
CA LYS A 229 3.47 -7.11 -28.20
C LYS A 229 3.91 -7.06 -26.74
N PHE A 230 3.26 -6.29 -25.88
CA PHE A 230 3.65 -6.22 -24.47
C PHE A 230 3.36 -7.56 -23.78
N PRO A 231 4.31 -8.09 -22.99
CA PRO A 231 4.16 -9.40 -22.39
C PRO A 231 3.03 -9.42 -21.37
N SER A 232 2.42 -10.59 -21.17
CA SER A 232 1.42 -10.74 -20.13
C SER A 232 2.07 -10.57 -18.75
N THR A 233 1.43 -9.78 -17.89
CA THR A 233 1.89 -9.55 -16.52
C THR A 233 0.78 -9.85 -15.53
N ARG A 234 1.16 -10.37 -14.36
CA ARG A 234 0.23 -10.67 -13.26
C ARG A 234 0.51 -9.86 -11.99
N PHE A 235 1.20 -8.74 -12.15
CA PHE A 235 1.53 -7.79 -11.10
C PHE A 235 0.32 -6.96 -10.67
N GLN A 236 0.20 -6.71 -9.38
CA GLN A 236 -0.91 -5.98 -8.79
C GLN A 236 -0.80 -4.48 -9.12
N GLY A 237 -1.89 -3.89 -9.61
CA GLY A 237 -1.90 -2.47 -9.97
C GLY A 237 -1.32 -2.15 -11.34
N SER A 238 -1.01 -3.16 -12.17
CA SER A 238 -0.57 -2.96 -13.55
C SER A 238 -1.50 -2.03 -14.33
N LYS A 239 -0.91 -1.08 -15.07
CA LYS A 239 -1.63 -0.08 -15.87
C LYS A 239 -1.89 -0.49 -17.31
N THR A 240 -1.61 -1.74 -17.70
CA THR A 240 -1.82 -2.23 -19.07
C THR A 240 -3.24 -2.02 -19.60
N LYS A 241 -4.28 -1.94 -18.74
CA LYS A 241 -5.66 -1.64 -19.18
C LYS A 241 -5.99 -0.15 -19.31
N LEU A 242 -5.10 0.72 -18.84
CA LEU A 242 -5.28 2.17 -18.77
C LEU A 242 -4.30 2.95 -19.67
N VAL A 243 -3.29 2.29 -20.22
CA VAL A 243 -2.31 2.84 -21.17
C VAL A 243 -2.94 3.64 -22.32
N ASP A 244 -4.04 3.17 -22.92
CA ASP A 244 -4.70 3.91 -24.00
C ASP A 244 -5.31 5.21 -23.49
N TRP A 245 -5.96 5.15 -22.32
CA TRP A 245 -6.49 6.33 -21.65
C TRP A 245 -5.36 7.31 -21.28
N VAL A 246 -4.23 6.82 -20.77
CA VAL A 246 -3.05 7.66 -20.46
C VAL A 246 -2.54 8.33 -21.74
N TRP A 247 -2.42 7.59 -22.84
CA TRP A 247 -2.01 8.14 -24.12
C TRP A 247 -3.01 9.18 -24.64
N ASP A 248 -4.30 8.90 -24.62
CA ASP A 248 -5.32 9.82 -25.11
C ASP A 248 -5.36 11.15 -24.37
N ASN A 249 -5.02 11.15 -23.07
CA ASN A 249 -4.94 12.35 -22.25
C ASN A 249 -3.60 13.09 -22.38
N THR A 250 -2.58 12.48 -22.98
CA THR A 250 -1.23 13.07 -23.08
C THR A 250 -0.82 13.39 -24.52
N LYS A 251 -1.38 12.72 -25.53
CA LYS A 251 -0.95 12.78 -26.94
C LYS A 251 -0.94 14.16 -27.59
N ASN A 252 -1.74 15.10 -27.07
CA ASN A 252 -1.85 16.47 -27.57
C ASN A 252 -0.86 17.43 -26.89
N LEU A 253 -0.13 16.99 -25.86
CA LEU A 253 0.95 17.75 -25.26
C LEU A 253 2.18 17.72 -26.18
N GLU A 254 2.96 18.80 -26.19
CA GLU A 254 4.26 18.83 -26.86
C GLU A 254 5.35 18.31 -25.92
N PHE A 255 5.81 17.08 -26.13
CA PHE A 255 6.87 16.46 -25.32
C PHE A 255 7.62 15.40 -26.14
N GLU A 256 8.92 15.27 -25.93
CA GLU A 256 9.76 14.24 -26.58
C GLU A 256 10.35 13.25 -25.57
N THR A 257 10.44 13.67 -24.31
CA THR A 257 11.00 12.90 -23.20
C THR A 257 9.95 12.65 -22.12
N VAL A 258 9.94 11.44 -21.57
CA VAL A 258 9.01 11.01 -20.53
C VAL A 258 9.76 10.35 -19.38
N VAL A 259 9.43 10.72 -18.15
CA VAL A 259 9.78 9.95 -16.95
C VAL A 259 8.58 9.11 -16.55
N ASP A 260 8.79 7.80 -16.40
CA ASP A 260 7.87 6.88 -15.72
C ASP A 260 8.46 6.62 -14.33
N LEU A 261 8.03 7.41 -13.33
CA LEU A 261 8.74 7.53 -12.04
C LEU A 261 8.54 6.32 -11.11
N PHE A 262 7.36 5.71 -11.19
CA PHE A 262 6.94 4.53 -10.44
C PHE A 262 6.57 3.42 -11.42
N GLY A 263 7.59 2.90 -12.09
CA GLY A 263 7.42 2.19 -13.34
C GLY A 263 6.69 0.84 -13.24
N GLY A 264 6.77 0.13 -12.10
CA GLY A 264 6.05 -1.13 -11.89
C GLY A 264 6.28 -2.13 -13.02
N THR A 265 5.21 -2.54 -13.71
CA THR A 265 5.30 -3.47 -14.86
C THR A 265 5.98 -2.87 -16.11
N GLY A 266 6.22 -1.57 -16.14
CA GLY A 266 6.72 -0.83 -17.30
C GLY A 266 5.70 -0.67 -18.42
N SER A 267 4.42 -0.94 -18.19
CA SER A 267 3.40 -0.82 -19.24
C SER A 267 3.25 0.61 -19.77
N VAL A 268 3.38 1.61 -18.91
CA VAL A 268 3.22 3.03 -19.29
C VAL A 268 4.46 3.52 -20.04
N GLY A 269 5.66 3.32 -19.48
CA GLY A 269 6.91 3.57 -20.20
C GLY A 269 7.00 2.83 -21.54
N TYR A 270 6.55 1.58 -21.62
CA TYR A 270 6.57 0.81 -22.87
C TYR A 270 5.64 1.42 -23.92
N MET A 271 4.45 1.85 -23.52
CA MET A 271 3.52 2.57 -24.40
C MET A 271 4.17 3.84 -24.96
N PHE A 272 4.78 4.68 -24.11
CA PHE A 272 5.43 5.90 -24.58
C PHE A 272 6.62 5.60 -25.51
N LYS A 273 7.38 4.54 -25.22
CA LYS A 273 8.44 4.04 -26.11
C LYS A 273 7.86 3.66 -27.49
N GLN A 274 6.73 2.97 -27.54
CA GLN A 274 6.04 2.62 -28.80
C GLN A 274 5.55 3.85 -29.57
N LYS A 275 5.15 4.92 -28.87
CA LYS A 275 4.79 6.20 -29.48
C LYS A 275 5.99 7.06 -29.86
N GLY A 276 7.20 6.48 -29.89
CA GLY A 276 8.42 7.13 -30.36
C GLY A 276 9.05 8.09 -29.35
N LYS A 277 8.59 8.11 -28.09
CA LYS A 277 9.13 8.99 -27.05
C LYS A 277 10.39 8.40 -26.41
N ARG A 278 11.28 9.26 -25.93
CA ARG A 278 12.43 8.84 -25.12
C ARG A 278 11.96 8.64 -23.69
N VAL A 279 12.21 7.46 -23.13
CA VAL A 279 11.68 7.08 -21.81
C VAL A 279 12.80 6.91 -20.79
N PHE A 280 12.65 7.58 -19.65
CA PHE A 280 13.39 7.32 -18.42
C PHE A 280 12.47 6.56 -17.47
N TYR A 281 12.69 5.25 -17.35
CA TYR A 281 11.96 4.40 -16.43
C TYR A 281 12.67 4.43 -15.07
N ASN A 282 11.92 4.58 -13.98
CA ASN A 282 12.43 4.44 -12.63
C ASN A 282 11.53 3.53 -11.80
N ASP A 283 12.12 2.72 -10.94
CA ASP A 283 11.39 2.05 -9.86
C ASP A 283 12.35 1.76 -8.71
N TYR A 284 11.88 1.90 -7.47
CA TYR A 284 12.70 1.61 -6.30
C TYR A 284 13.02 0.12 -6.18
N LEU A 285 12.07 -0.77 -6.51
CA LEU A 285 12.26 -2.21 -6.40
C LEU A 285 13.14 -2.72 -7.55
N LYS A 286 14.20 -3.45 -7.21
CA LYS A 286 15.18 -3.95 -8.16
C LYS A 286 14.58 -4.88 -9.21
N PHE A 287 13.59 -5.69 -8.83
CA PHE A 287 12.93 -6.58 -9.80
C PHE A 287 12.08 -5.82 -10.85
N ASN A 288 11.49 -4.69 -10.47
CA ASN A 288 10.80 -3.78 -11.39
C ASN A 288 11.82 -3.04 -12.26
N TYR A 289 12.91 -2.54 -11.67
CA TYR A 289 14.03 -1.98 -12.44
C TYR A 289 14.54 -2.95 -13.53
N LEU A 290 14.74 -4.23 -13.22
CA LEU A 290 15.12 -5.23 -14.22
C LEU A 290 14.07 -5.40 -15.32
N THR A 291 12.79 -5.25 -15.00
CA THR A 291 11.70 -5.20 -15.99
C THR A 291 11.85 -3.98 -16.91
N GLY A 292 12.16 -2.82 -16.33
CA GLY A 292 12.51 -1.59 -17.07
C GLY A 292 13.72 -1.77 -17.98
N VAL A 293 14.79 -2.39 -17.50
CA VAL A 293 15.98 -2.71 -18.31
C VAL A 293 15.60 -3.62 -19.48
N ALA A 294 14.76 -4.63 -19.22
CA ALA A 294 14.36 -5.63 -20.22
C ALA A 294 13.44 -5.08 -21.31
N LEU A 295 12.45 -4.25 -20.95
CA LEU A 295 11.41 -3.78 -21.88
C LEU A 295 11.66 -2.37 -22.44
N ILE A 296 12.24 -1.49 -21.62
CA ILE A 296 12.36 -0.07 -21.94
C ILE A 296 13.76 0.24 -22.49
N GLU A 297 14.81 -0.05 -21.71
CA GLU A 297 16.20 0.26 -22.09
C GLU A 297 16.74 -0.65 -23.21
N ASN A 298 16.37 -1.94 -23.19
CA ASN A 298 16.77 -2.88 -24.24
C ASN A 298 16.15 -2.52 -25.59
N TYR A 299 17.00 -2.37 -26.60
CA TYR A 299 16.61 -2.00 -27.96
C TYR A 299 16.66 -3.18 -28.95
N ASN A 300 17.45 -4.23 -28.68
CA ASN A 300 17.62 -5.31 -29.67
C ASN A 300 18.00 -6.70 -29.12
N LYS A 301 18.35 -6.85 -27.84
CA LYS A 301 18.79 -8.13 -27.31
C LYS A 301 17.60 -9.04 -27.05
N LYS A 302 17.77 -10.33 -27.35
CA LYS A 302 16.79 -11.39 -27.14
C LYS A 302 17.49 -12.61 -26.55
N LEU A 303 16.74 -13.43 -25.83
CA LEU A 303 17.19 -14.75 -25.37
C LEU A 303 17.21 -15.72 -26.56
N THR A 304 18.36 -16.31 -26.85
CA THR A 304 18.51 -17.37 -27.86
C THR A 304 18.19 -18.73 -27.24
N ASN A 305 18.09 -19.78 -28.07
CA ASN A 305 17.93 -21.15 -27.57
C ASN A 305 19.10 -21.57 -26.68
N ASP A 306 20.33 -21.19 -27.03
CA ASP A 306 21.53 -21.48 -26.23
C ASP A 306 21.47 -20.78 -24.87
N ASP A 307 20.99 -19.54 -24.82
CA ASP A 307 20.78 -18.84 -23.54
C ASP A 307 19.77 -19.60 -22.68
N LEU A 308 18.64 -20.03 -23.27
CA LEU A 308 17.59 -20.78 -22.57
C LEU A 308 18.08 -22.14 -22.09
N GLU A 309 18.85 -22.85 -22.90
CA GLU A 309 19.45 -24.13 -22.52
C GLU A 309 20.44 -23.95 -21.36
N PHE A 310 21.28 -22.92 -21.42
CA PHE A 310 22.20 -22.58 -20.32
C PHE A 310 21.45 -22.25 -19.03
N ILE A 311 20.41 -21.41 -19.11
CA ILE A 311 19.63 -20.97 -17.94
C ILE A 311 18.92 -22.15 -17.28
N LEU A 312 18.29 -23.02 -18.07
CA LEU A 312 17.37 -24.05 -17.60
C LEU A 312 18.05 -25.38 -17.25
N SER A 313 19.36 -25.50 -17.50
CA SER A 313 20.13 -26.72 -17.27
C SER A 313 20.98 -26.62 -16.01
N LYS A 314 21.13 -27.75 -15.31
CA LYS A 314 22.08 -27.88 -14.22
C LYS A 314 23.46 -28.23 -14.77
N HIS A 315 24.46 -27.40 -14.50
CA HIS A 315 25.83 -27.59 -14.98
C HIS A 315 26.65 -28.41 -13.97
N LYS A 316 27.35 -29.45 -14.44
CA LYS A 316 28.03 -30.42 -13.55
C LYS A 316 29.10 -29.80 -12.65
N ASN A 317 29.80 -28.80 -13.14
CA ASN A 317 30.94 -28.17 -12.45
C ASN A 317 30.53 -26.97 -11.58
N ASP A 318 29.24 -26.61 -11.61
CA ASP A 318 28.73 -25.46 -10.88
C ASP A 318 28.27 -25.85 -9.47
N LYS A 319 28.61 -24.99 -8.52
CA LYS A 319 28.01 -25.03 -7.18
C LYS A 319 26.71 -24.24 -7.21
N TYR A 320 25.65 -24.88 -6.72
CA TYR A 320 24.33 -24.28 -6.59
C TYR A 320 24.01 -24.12 -5.11
N PRO A 321 23.73 -22.90 -4.63
CA PRO A 321 23.21 -22.70 -3.29
C PRO A 321 21.83 -23.36 -3.18
N ASN A 322 21.33 -23.48 -1.95
CA ASN A 322 20.02 -24.06 -1.66
C ASN A 322 19.18 -23.11 -0.80
N PHE A 323 19.43 -21.79 -0.92
CA PHE A 323 18.83 -20.80 -0.03
C PHE A 323 17.31 -20.74 -0.21
N ILE A 324 16.79 -20.79 -1.44
CA ILE A 324 15.34 -20.81 -1.68
C ILE A 324 14.74 -22.12 -1.16
N GLN A 325 15.37 -23.25 -1.46
CA GLN A 325 14.92 -24.57 -0.97
C GLN A 325 14.85 -24.65 0.56
N THR A 326 15.85 -24.11 1.26
CA THR A 326 15.93 -24.18 2.73
C THR A 326 15.03 -23.15 3.39
N THR A 327 15.06 -21.90 2.93
CA THR A 327 14.35 -20.77 3.57
C THR A 327 12.85 -20.77 3.26
N PHE A 328 12.46 -21.10 2.03
CA PHE A 328 11.06 -21.02 1.58
C PHE A 328 10.35 -22.39 1.54
N LYS A 329 10.85 -23.35 2.32
CA LYS A 329 10.27 -24.69 2.43
C LYS A 329 8.81 -24.64 2.86
N ASN A 330 7.93 -25.28 2.09
CA ASN A 330 6.48 -25.31 2.31
C ASN A 330 5.80 -23.92 2.36
N ILE A 331 6.43 -22.88 1.80
CA ILE A 331 5.86 -21.53 1.80
C ILE A 331 5.14 -21.23 0.50
N TYR A 332 5.89 -21.16 -0.61
CA TYR A 332 5.37 -20.74 -1.90
C TYR A 332 5.27 -21.86 -2.93
N TYR A 333 6.29 -22.72 -2.96
CA TYR A 333 6.47 -23.76 -3.97
C TYR A 333 6.87 -25.09 -3.32
N THR A 334 6.81 -26.18 -4.09
CA THR A 334 7.28 -27.49 -3.63
C THR A 334 8.80 -27.52 -3.48
N ASP A 335 9.34 -28.50 -2.77
CA ASP A 335 10.80 -28.63 -2.57
C ASP A 335 11.55 -28.82 -3.90
N GLU A 336 10.94 -29.52 -4.86
CA GLU A 336 11.46 -29.66 -6.22
C GLU A 336 11.47 -28.33 -6.98
N GLU A 337 10.37 -27.57 -6.89
CA GLU A 337 10.25 -26.26 -7.51
C GLU A 337 11.24 -25.25 -6.90
N ASN A 338 11.41 -25.24 -5.57
CA ASN A 338 12.40 -24.39 -4.92
C ASN A 338 13.83 -24.74 -5.35
N ARG A 339 14.15 -26.03 -5.45
CA ARG A 339 15.47 -26.47 -5.95
C ARG A 339 15.70 -26.03 -7.40
N TRP A 340 14.66 -26.05 -8.23
CA TRP A 340 14.73 -25.53 -9.59
C TRP A 340 15.01 -24.02 -9.60
N LEU A 341 14.36 -23.26 -8.71
CA LEU A 341 14.58 -21.82 -8.57
C LEU A 341 16.01 -21.50 -8.13
N ASP A 342 16.58 -22.26 -7.19
CA ASP A 342 17.99 -22.10 -6.79
C ASP A 342 18.94 -22.26 -7.98
N ILE A 343 18.70 -23.27 -8.84
CA ILE A 343 19.53 -23.53 -10.03
C ILE A 343 19.40 -22.40 -11.05
N VAL A 344 18.16 -22.05 -11.41
CA VAL A 344 17.89 -21.07 -12.45
C VAL A 344 18.35 -19.67 -12.03
N SER A 345 18.10 -19.26 -10.78
CA SER A 345 18.56 -17.96 -10.28
C SER A 345 20.09 -17.87 -10.31
N THR A 346 20.80 -18.92 -9.87
CA THR A 346 22.27 -19.01 -9.99
C THR A 346 22.75 -18.85 -11.43
N ASN A 347 22.11 -19.54 -12.37
CA ASN A 347 22.50 -19.48 -13.78
C ASN A 347 22.26 -18.09 -14.38
N ILE A 348 21.14 -17.43 -14.04
CA ILE A 348 20.84 -16.06 -14.50
C ILE A 348 21.86 -15.06 -13.95
N GLY A 349 22.28 -15.20 -12.68
CA GLY A 349 23.32 -14.38 -12.07
C GLY A 349 24.67 -14.42 -12.81
N LYS A 350 24.94 -15.49 -13.57
CA LYS A 350 26.18 -15.65 -14.37
C LYS A 350 26.11 -15.01 -15.76
N ILE A 351 24.94 -14.57 -16.22
CA ILE A 351 24.79 -13.95 -17.54
C ILE A 351 25.44 -12.57 -17.54
N LYS A 352 26.44 -12.37 -18.40
CA LYS A 352 27.20 -11.10 -18.48
C LYS A 352 26.49 -9.99 -19.25
N ASP A 353 25.71 -10.34 -20.28
CA ASP A 353 24.93 -9.35 -21.04
C ASP A 353 23.74 -8.91 -20.18
N LYS A 354 23.78 -7.65 -19.72
CA LYS A 354 22.78 -7.11 -18.79
C LYS A 354 21.35 -7.19 -19.33
N TYR A 355 21.14 -7.09 -20.65
CA TYR A 355 19.81 -7.14 -21.24
C TYR A 355 19.31 -8.58 -21.28
N LYS A 356 20.16 -9.54 -21.68
CA LYS A 356 19.80 -10.96 -21.59
C LYS A 356 19.53 -11.40 -20.16
N GLN A 357 20.32 -10.92 -19.20
CA GLN A 357 20.10 -11.17 -17.78
C GLN A 357 18.73 -10.63 -17.33
N ALA A 358 18.41 -9.38 -17.69
CA ALA A 358 17.12 -8.77 -17.38
C ALA A 358 15.92 -9.51 -18.01
N LEU A 359 16.05 -9.96 -19.27
CA LEU A 359 15.02 -10.79 -19.94
C LEU A 359 14.80 -12.13 -19.23
N ALA A 360 15.89 -12.76 -18.77
CA ALA A 360 15.81 -14.02 -18.05
C ALA A 360 15.17 -13.83 -16.66
N TYR A 361 15.55 -12.78 -15.94
CA TYR A 361 14.93 -12.42 -14.67
C TYR A 361 13.44 -12.09 -14.84
N PHE A 362 13.05 -11.30 -15.84
CA PHE A 362 11.63 -11.06 -16.14
C PHE A 362 10.86 -12.37 -16.33
N SER A 363 11.42 -13.29 -17.13
CA SER A 363 10.81 -14.60 -17.41
C SER A 363 10.67 -15.44 -16.14
N LEU A 364 11.68 -15.40 -15.26
CA LEU A 364 11.66 -16.05 -13.95
C LEU A 364 10.60 -15.44 -13.03
N PHE A 365 10.54 -14.11 -12.95
CA PHE A 365 9.59 -13.38 -12.10
C PHE A 365 8.15 -13.68 -12.49
N GLN A 366 7.80 -13.59 -13.78
CA GLN A 366 6.45 -13.93 -14.23
C GLN A 366 6.12 -15.41 -13.99
N SER A 367 7.08 -16.32 -14.17
CA SER A 367 6.92 -17.75 -13.84
C SER A 367 6.65 -17.99 -12.36
N CYS A 368 7.30 -17.21 -11.49
CA CYS A 368 7.06 -17.25 -10.06
C CYS A 368 5.64 -16.73 -9.74
N ILE A 369 5.31 -15.54 -10.22
CA ILE A 369 4.02 -14.86 -9.96
C ILE A 369 2.84 -15.73 -10.42
N ILE A 370 2.85 -16.26 -11.65
CA ILE A 370 1.72 -17.00 -12.22
C ILE A 370 1.39 -18.29 -11.44
N LYS A 371 2.39 -18.89 -10.78
CA LYS A 371 2.21 -20.10 -9.96
C LYS A 371 1.73 -19.79 -8.54
N ARG A 372 1.63 -18.52 -8.14
CA ARG A 372 1.15 -18.12 -6.81
C ARG A 372 -0.37 -17.99 -6.77
N PRO A 373 -1.04 -18.51 -5.73
CA PRO A 373 -2.40 -18.06 -5.43
C PRO A 373 -2.40 -16.55 -5.21
N TYR A 374 -3.34 -15.87 -5.87
CA TYR A 374 -3.46 -14.39 -5.89
C TYR A 374 -2.29 -13.63 -6.51
N ASN A 375 -1.27 -14.30 -7.09
CA ASN A 375 -0.11 -13.67 -7.72
C ASN A 375 0.77 -12.83 -6.76
N LEU A 376 0.79 -13.15 -5.45
CA LEU A 376 1.49 -12.38 -4.40
C LEU A 376 2.29 -13.27 -3.43
N PHE A 377 3.31 -12.70 -2.78
CA PHE A 377 4.22 -13.40 -1.84
C PHE A 377 3.97 -13.09 -0.35
N HIS A 378 2.97 -12.28 -0.02
CA HIS A 378 2.62 -11.89 1.35
C HIS A 378 2.11 -13.02 2.29
N ARG A 379 1.86 -14.24 1.79
CA ARG A 379 1.27 -15.34 2.59
C ARG A 379 1.87 -16.72 2.27
N LYS A 380 2.08 -17.51 3.33
CA LYS A 380 2.35 -18.94 3.27
C LYS A 380 1.09 -19.71 2.82
N ASN A 381 0.92 -19.88 1.52
CA ASN A 381 -0.33 -20.42 0.96
C ASN A 381 -0.14 -21.57 -0.04
N LEU A 382 1.01 -22.27 -0.01
CA LEU A 382 1.23 -23.47 -0.81
C LEU A 382 0.12 -24.53 -0.62
N TYR A 383 -0.46 -24.63 0.58
CA TYR A 383 -1.58 -25.53 0.86
C TYR A 383 -2.79 -25.25 -0.05
N ILE A 384 -3.00 -23.99 -0.46
CA ILE A 384 -4.07 -23.62 -1.40
C ILE A 384 -3.81 -24.25 -2.76
N ARG A 385 -2.57 -24.51 -3.18
CA ARG A 385 -2.32 -25.24 -4.44
C ARG A 385 -2.66 -26.72 -4.29
N LYS A 386 -2.31 -27.33 -3.15
CA LYS A 386 -2.41 -28.77 -2.88
C LYS A 386 -3.78 -29.26 -2.37
N ALA A 387 -4.65 -28.36 -1.90
CA ALA A 387 -5.96 -28.74 -1.39
C ALA A 387 -6.87 -29.39 -2.45
N ASP A 388 -7.53 -30.49 -2.10
CA ASP A 388 -8.51 -31.13 -2.99
C ASP A 388 -9.88 -30.45 -2.84
N VAL A 389 -10.12 -29.44 -3.69
CA VAL A 389 -11.36 -28.66 -3.72
C VAL A 389 -11.82 -28.48 -5.15
N LYS A 390 -13.14 -28.38 -5.39
CA LYS A 390 -13.68 -28.04 -6.72
C LYS A 390 -13.19 -26.63 -7.12
N ARG A 391 -12.38 -26.54 -8.18
CA ARG A 391 -11.84 -25.26 -8.70
C ARG A 391 -12.30 -25.02 -10.12
N SER A 392 -12.23 -23.75 -10.54
CA SER A 392 -12.18 -23.45 -11.96
C SER A 392 -10.96 -24.16 -12.58
N PHE A 393 -11.21 -24.95 -13.63
CA PHE A 393 -10.23 -25.83 -14.26
C PHE A 393 -8.88 -25.12 -14.56
N GLY A 394 -8.93 -23.87 -15.03
CA GLY A 394 -7.76 -23.09 -15.42
C GLY A 394 -6.74 -22.77 -14.31
N ASN A 395 -7.17 -22.60 -13.05
CA ASN A 395 -6.26 -22.24 -11.97
C ASN A 395 -5.34 -23.40 -11.57
N LYS A 396 -5.88 -24.62 -11.48
CA LYS A 396 -5.09 -25.82 -11.13
C LYS A 396 -4.11 -26.16 -12.26
N THR A 397 -4.57 -26.17 -13.51
CA THR A 397 -3.70 -26.40 -14.68
C THR A 397 -2.54 -25.41 -14.74
N THR A 398 -2.77 -24.13 -14.43
CA THR A 398 -1.73 -23.09 -14.40
C THR A 398 -0.70 -23.37 -13.30
N TRP A 399 -1.14 -23.74 -12.10
CA TRP A 399 -0.24 -23.98 -10.96
C TRP A 399 0.55 -25.28 -11.06
N ASP A 400 -0.02 -26.31 -11.70
CA ASP A 400 0.62 -27.63 -11.83
C ASP A 400 1.59 -27.67 -13.03
N ARG A 401 1.44 -26.76 -14.00
CA ARG A 401 2.39 -26.63 -15.11
C ARG A 401 3.82 -26.38 -14.59
N PRO A 402 4.83 -27.12 -15.09
CA PRO A 402 6.23 -26.98 -14.66
C PRO A 402 6.76 -25.55 -14.82
N PHE A 403 7.66 -25.16 -13.91
CA PHE A 403 8.35 -23.86 -13.97
C PHE A 403 9.06 -23.64 -15.31
N LYS A 404 9.73 -24.68 -15.83
CA LYS A 404 10.41 -24.65 -17.13
C LYS A 404 9.48 -24.22 -18.27
N GLU A 405 8.25 -24.73 -18.30
CA GLU A 405 7.28 -24.38 -19.35
C GLU A 405 6.81 -22.93 -19.23
N HIS A 406 6.50 -22.47 -18.01
CA HIS A 406 6.16 -21.06 -17.79
C HIS A 406 7.30 -20.14 -18.20
N PHE A 407 8.53 -20.49 -17.82
CA PHE A 407 9.72 -19.69 -18.16
C PHE A 407 9.88 -19.56 -19.67
N LEU A 408 9.78 -20.67 -20.41
CA LEU A 408 9.87 -20.66 -21.87
C LEU A 408 8.77 -19.82 -22.53
N ASN A 409 7.54 -19.87 -22.00
CA ASN A 409 6.42 -19.06 -22.50
C ASN A 409 6.69 -17.56 -22.29
N PHE A 410 7.09 -17.15 -21.08
CA PHE A 410 7.39 -15.75 -20.81
C PHE A 410 8.65 -15.26 -21.54
N ALA A 411 9.65 -16.11 -21.71
CA ALA A 411 10.83 -15.80 -22.53
C ALA A 411 10.44 -15.53 -23.99
N LYS A 412 9.49 -16.30 -24.53
CA LYS A 412 8.93 -16.07 -25.86
C LYS A 412 8.16 -14.75 -25.93
N GLU A 413 7.27 -14.49 -24.98
CA GLU A 413 6.49 -13.25 -24.91
C GLU A 413 7.42 -12.03 -24.84
N ILE A 414 8.39 -12.02 -23.93
CA ILE A 414 9.28 -10.86 -23.79
C ILE A 414 10.20 -10.67 -25.00
N ASN A 415 10.69 -11.76 -25.63
CA ASN A 415 11.46 -11.66 -26.88
C ASN A 415 10.65 -11.02 -28.02
N GLN A 416 9.33 -11.19 -28.05
CA GLN A 416 8.44 -10.56 -29.03
C GLN A 416 8.19 -9.07 -28.72
N ALA A 417 8.32 -8.69 -27.45
CA ALA A 417 8.18 -7.32 -26.98
C ALA A 417 9.40 -6.43 -27.26
N ILE A 418 10.56 -6.99 -27.64
CA ILE A 418 11.76 -6.19 -27.85
C ILE A 418 11.75 -5.51 -29.22
N PHE A 419 11.89 -4.18 -29.20
CA PHE A 419 12.04 -3.33 -30.36
C PHE A 419 12.88 -2.09 -30.02
N ASP A 420 13.43 -1.49 -31.08
CA ASP A 420 14.12 -0.20 -31.04
C ASP A 420 13.17 0.89 -31.54
N ASN A 421 13.11 2.01 -30.82
CA ASN A 421 12.35 3.19 -31.23
C ASN A 421 13.24 4.35 -31.69
N GLY A 422 14.56 4.11 -31.85
CA GLY A 422 15.55 5.11 -32.26
C GLY A 422 15.89 6.14 -31.17
N LYS A 423 15.40 5.97 -29.94
CA LYS A 423 15.66 6.88 -28.81
C LYS A 423 16.49 6.18 -27.74
N ARG A 424 17.34 6.96 -27.05
CA ARG A 424 18.15 6.46 -25.92
C ARG A 424 17.32 6.39 -24.63
N ASN A 425 16.54 5.33 -24.51
CA ASN A 425 15.78 5.02 -23.29
C ASN A 425 16.72 4.51 -22.19
N MET A 426 16.37 4.72 -20.92
CA MET A 426 17.17 4.28 -19.77
C MET A 426 16.26 3.84 -18.63
N ALA A 427 16.69 2.82 -17.88
CA ALA A 427 16.04 2.40 -16.65
C ALA A 427 16.93 2.75 -15.44
N PHE A 428 16.30 3.08 -14.31
CA PHE A 428 16.96 3.45 -13.07
C PHE A 428 16.31 2.71 -11.89
N SER A 429 17.12 2.46 -10.86
CA SER A 429 16.67 1.95 -9.56
C SER A 429 17.04 2.96 -8.50
N GLN A 430 16.21 3.98 -8.34
CA GLN A 430 16.43 5.10 -7.44
C GLN A 430 15.17 5.40 -6.64
N ASP A 431 15.37 5.96 -5.44
CA ASP A 431 14.28 6.63 -4.73
C ASP A 431 13.75 7.78 -5.59
N ALA A 432 12.43 7.93 -5.62
CA ALA A 432 11.76 8.96 -6.40
C ALA A 432 12.16 10.38 -5.97
N PHE A 433 12.50 10.59 -4.69
CA PHE A 433 12.96 11.88 -4.17
C PHE A 433 14.39 12.22 -4.60
N ASP A 434 15.21 11.20 -4.90
CA ASP A 434 16.59 11.37 -5.37
C ASP A 434 16.70 11.35 -6.91
N PHE A 435 15.60 11.07 -7.60
CA PHE A 435 15.57 10.93 -9.05
C PHE A 435 15.69 12.29 -9.76
N ASN A 436 16.81 12.50 -10.45
CA ASN A 436 17.20 13.83 -10.97
C ASN A 436 17.15 13.98 -12.50
N LYS A 437 16.50 13.07 -13.24
CA LYS A 437 16.37 13.21 -14.69
C LYS A 437 15.27 14.20 -15.04
N GLN A 438 15.62 15.17 -15.89
CA GLN A 438 14.67 16.11 -16.47
C GLN A 438 13.99 15.48 -17.69
N ALA A 439 12.68 15.69 -17.80
CA ALA A 439 11.89 15.33 -18.96
C ALA A 439 10.75 16.34 -19.15
N ASP A 440 10.25 16.41 -20.37
CA ASP A 440 9.15 17.28 -20.78
C ASP A 440 7.82 16.82 -20.13
N LEU A 441 7.67 15.51 -19.94
CA LEU A 441 6.52 14.89 -19.27
C LEU A 441 7.00 13.98 -18.12
N ILE A 442 6.38 14.10 -16.95
CA ILE A 442 6.59 13.19 -15.83
C ILE A 442 5.27 12.49 -15.52
N TYR A 443 5.25 11.17 -15.69
CA TYR A 443 4.16 10.30 -15.29
C TYR A 443 4.41 9.78 -13.87
N ILE A 444 3.41 9.96 -13.00
CA ILE A 444 3.47 9.58 -11.58
C ILE A 444 2.23 8.76 -11.23
N ASP A 445 2.47 7.54 -10.75
CA ASP A 445 1.46 6.61 -10.23
C ASP A 445 1.96 6.04 -8.91
N THR A 446 1.81 6.85 -7.85
CA THR A 446 2.31 6.50 -6.52
C THR A 446 1.61 5.27 -5.95
N PRO A 447 2.26 4.53 -5.03
CA PRO A 447 1.59 3.46 -4.27
C PRO A 447 0.27 3.93 -3.65
N TYR A 448 -0.76 3.09 -3.73
CA TYR A 448 -2.09 3.44 -3.29
C TYR A 448 -2.16 3.58 -1.77
N ILE A 449 -2.70 4.71 -1.31
CA ILE A 449 -3.10 4.88 0.09
C ILE A 449 -4.59 4.59 0.18
N SER A 450 -4.95 3.59 0.98
CA SER A 450 -6.36 3.31 1.25
C SER A 450 -7.01 4.48 1.99
N ASN A 451 -8.34 4.56 1.96
CA ASN A 451 -9.10 5.57 2.73
C ASN A 451 -8.85 5.51 4.25
N LYS A 452 -8.16 4.48 4.75
CA LYS A 452 -7.74 4.32 6.15
C LYS A 452 -6.31 4.83 6.40
N GLY A 453 -5.68 5.51 5.44
CA GLY A 453 -4.30 5.99 5.55
C GLY A 453 -3.23 4.89 5.47
N VAL A 454 -3.62 3.64 5.21
CA VAL A 454 -2.68 2.52 5.06
C VAL A 454 -2.22 2.49 3.60
N GLY A 455 -0.93 2.74 3.39
CA GLY A 455 -0.25 2.57 2.12
C GLY A 455 -0.13 1.09 1.75
N VAL A 456 -0.19 0.81 0.45
CA VAL A 456 0.21 -0.49 -0.08
C VAL A 456 1.72 -0.53 -0.17
N ASP A 457 2.33 -1.39 0.63
CA ASP A 457 3.75 -1.70 0.49
C ASP A 457 3.95 -2.83 -0.53
N TYR A 458 4.55 -2.49 -1.66
CA TYR A 458 4.84 -3.44 -2.73
C TYR A 458 5.98 -4.39 -2.36
N ILE A 459 6.86 -4.03 -1.41
CA ILE A 459 7.89 -4.94 -0.92
C ILE A 459 7.25 -6.13 -0.20
N ASP A 460 6.21 -5.91 0.62
CA ASP A 460 5.49 -6.99 1.30
C ASP A 460 4.89 -8.00 0.31
N PHE A 461 4.44 -7.50 -0.83
CA PHE A 461 3.83 -8.31 -1.87
C PHE A 461 4.83 -9.08 -2.72
N TYR A 462 6.04 -8.55 -2.92
CA TYR A 462 6.99 -9.04 -3.90
C TYR A 462 8.42 -9.26 -3.36
N HIS A 463 8.64 -9.24 -2.04
CA HIS A 463 9.95 -9.44 -1.40
C HIS A 463 10.67 -10.70 -1.85
N PHE A 464 9.94 -11.76 -2.21
CA PHE A 464 10.54 -12.97 -2.76
C PHE A 464 11.25 -12.72 -4.09
N LEU A 465 10.66 -11.92 -4.98
CA LEU A 465 11.26 -11.56 -6.27
C LEU A 465 12.42 -10.58 -6.08
N GLU A 466 12.25 -9.64 -5.15
CA GLU A 466 13.30 -8.70 -4.78
C GLU A 466 14.54 -9.45 -4.27
N GLY A 467 14.36 -10.42 -3.37
CA GLY A 467 15.46 -11.26 -2.87
C GLY A 467 16.11 -12.14 -3.95
N ILE A 468 15.37 -12.58 -4.97
CA ILE A 468 15.94 -13.33 -6.11
C ILE A 468 16.91 -12.47 -6.92
N CYS A 469 16.77 -11.14 -6.92
CA CYS A 469 17.64 -10.26 -7.70
C CYS A 469 19.10 -10.24 -7.18
N ASP A 470 19.32 -10.66 -5.93
CA ASP A 470 20.62 -10.70 -5.25
C ASP A 470 21.08 -12.15 -4.94
N TYR A 471 20.50 -13.12 -5.65
CA TYR A 471 20.80 -14.55 -5.52
C TYR A 471 22.12 -14.93 -6.19
#